data_AF-A0A2Z4UWI7-F1
#
_entry.id   AF-A0A2Z4UWI7-F1
#
_cell.length_a   1.000
_cell.length_b   1.000
_cell.length_c   1.000
_cell.angle_alpha   90.00
_cell.angle_beta   90.00
_cell.angle_gamma   90.00
#
_symmetry.space_group_name_H-M   'P 1'
#
loop_
_entity.id
_entity.type
_entity.pdbx_description
1 polymer ?
#
loop_
_entity_poly.entity_id
_entity_poly.type
_entity_poly.pdbx_seq_one_letter_code
_entity_poly.pdbx_strand_id
1 'polypeptide(L)'
;MPRRRPGALRAPHPALFTERAPYRIDRLSPRASASVYRAERYADAEGVWPGATETALFWYRRFLARPGRYLEIGYAVCPCPSDGLEDVAEARDVLEHVALLLPVPERREFRAFLTRLDAELWRRTLPDPFAFRDPRRKGGWWHHRLRGDRPFG
;
A
#
# COMPACT_ATOMS: atom_id res chain seq x y z
N MET A 1 24.66 -41.44 -19.33
CA MET A 1 24.50 -40.66 -18.06
C MET A 1 23.76 -39.36 -18.36
N PRO A 2 22.43 -39.28 -18.19
CA PRO A 2 21.70 -38.02 -18.41
C PRO A 2 21.74 -37.15 -17.16
N ARG A 3 22.27 -35.92 -17.29
CA ARG A 3 22.39 -34.93 -16.21
C ARG A 3 21.02 -34.32 -15.88
N ARG A 4 20.54 -34.51 -14.64
CA ARG A 4 19.36 -33.79 -14.09
C ARG A 4 19.68 -32.29 -14.05
N ARG A 5 18.85 -31.48 -14.72
CA ARG A 5 18.86 -30.02 -14.55
C ARG A 5 18.22 -29.67 -13.20
N PRO A 6 18.74 -28.70 -12.44
CA PRO A 6 18.13 -28.31 -11.18
C PRO A 6 16.74 -27.72 -11.45
N GLY A 7 15.73 -28.32 -10.84
CA GLY A 7 14.38 -27.78 -10.83
C GLY A 7 14.41 -26.40 -10.20
N ALA A 8 13.97 -25.39 -10.94
CA ALA A 8 13.85 -24.03 -10.45
C ALA A 8 13.05 -24.02 -9.14
N LEU A 9 13.72 -23.63 -8.05
CA LEU A 9 13.09 -23.21 -6.81
C LEU A 9 12.22 -21.99 -7.14
N ARG A 10 10.95 -22.22 -7.51
CA ARG A 10 9.95 -21.17 -7.42
C ARG A 10 9.67 -20.99 -5.94
N ALA A 11 10.16 -19.88 -5.38
CA ALA A 11 9.61 -19.38 -4.13
C ALA A 11 8.08 -19.31 -4.30
N PRO A 12 7.30 -19.81 -3.34
CA PRO A 12 5.87 -19.58 -3.36
C PRO A 12 5.66 -18.06 -3.24
N HIS A 13 5.34 -17.42 -4.37
CA HIS A 13 4.75 -16.10 -4.33
C HIS A 13 3.44 -16.29 -3.55
N PRO A 14 3.18 -15.51 -2.47
CA PRO A 14 1.89 -15.58 -1.82
C PRO A 14 0.85 -15.37 -2.91
N ALA A 15 -0.06 -16.34 -3.04
CA ALA A 15 -1.17 -16.31 -3.98
C ALA A 15 -2.16 -15.24 -3.52
N LEU A 16 -1.77 -13.96 -3.63
CA LEU A 16 -2.63 -12.81 -3.35
C LEU A 16 -3.65 -12.61 -4.47
N PHE A 17 -3.48 -13.27 -5.61
CA PHE A 17 -4.40 -13.20 -6.75
C PHE A 17 -5.18 -14.49 -6.91
N THR A 18 -6.26 -14.62 -6.14
CA THR A 18 -7.35 -15.54 -6.51
C THR A 18 -8.47 -14.68 -7.07
N GLU A 19 -8.81 -14.85 -8.34
CA GLU A 19 -9.91 -14.15 -9.06
C GLU A 19 -11.31 -14.50 -8.53
N ARG A 20 -11.56 -14.38 -7.22
CA ARG A 20 -12.83 -14.77 -6.59
C ARG A 20 -13.58 -13.59 -6.00
N ALA A 21 -14.69 -13.24 -6.66
CA ALA A 21 -15.76 -12.35 -6.18
C ALA A 21 -15.28 -10.93 -5.83
N PRO A 22 -16.16 -9.93 -5.60
CA PRO A 22 -15.72 -8.73 -4.90
C PRO A 22 -15.23 -9.18 -3.52
N TYR A 23 -13.91 -9.16 -3.34
CA TYR A 23 -13.30 -9.43 -2.06
C TYR A 23 -13.81 -8.40 -1.04
N ARG A 24 -14.10 -8.86 0.17
CA ARG A 24 -14.57 -7.98 1.24
C ARG A 24 -13.36 -7.36 1.91
N ILE A 25 -13.28 -6.04 1.85
CA ILE A 25 -12.25 -5.32 2.60
C ILE A 25 -12.69 -5.27 4.05
N ASP A 26 -11.88 -5.85 4.93
CA ASP A 26 -12.15 -5.86 6.38
C ASP A 26 -12.42 -4.45 6.91
N ARG A 27 -13.52 -4.30 7.66
CA ARG A 27 -14.07 -3.04 8.23
C ARG A 27 -14.70 -2.05 7.25
N LEU A 28 -14.88 -2.42 5.98
CA LEU A 28 -15.74 -1.70 5.05
C LEU A 28 -17.08 -2.41 4.85
N SER A 29 -18.11 -1.63 4.56
CA SER A 29 -19.41 -2.14 4.17
C SER A 29 -19.31 -2.94 2.86
N PRO A 30 -20.23 -3.89 2.60
CA PRO A 30 -20.27 -4.61 1.33
C PRO A 30 -20.39 -3.67 0.13
N ARG A 31 -21.09 -2.55 0.30
CA ARG A 31 -21.28 -1.53 -0.72
C ARG A 31 -19.98 -0.77 -1.01
N ALA A 32 -19.25 -0.34 0.02
CA ALA A 32 -17.95 0.28 -0.15
C ALA A 32 -16.94 -0.67 -0.79
N SER A 33 -16.90 -1.94 -0.35
CA SER A 33 -16.04 -2.98 -0.93
C SER A 33 -16.35 -3.19 -2.42
N ALA A 34 -17.63 -3.25 -2.81
CA ALA A 34 -18.02 -3.39 -4.20
C ALA A 34 -17.68 -2.15 -5.06
N SER A 35 -17.74 -0.95 -4.48
CA SER A 35 -17.31 0.27 -5.17
C SER A 35 -15.80 0.33 -5.35
N VAL A 36 -15.00 -0.13 -4.38
CA VAL A 36 -13.55 -0.30 -4.54
C VAL A 36 -13.26 -1.30 -5.65
N TYR A 37 -13.88 -2.48 -5.62
CA TYR A 37 -13.71 -3.50 -6.66
C TYR A 37 -14.00 -2.94 -8.07
N ARG A 38 -15.06 -2.14 -8.22
CA ARG A 38 -15.38 -1.49 -9.50
C ARG A 38 -14.35 -0.43 -9.89
N ALA A 39 -13.91 0.40 -8.94
CA ALA A 39 -12.88 1.39 -9.20
C ALA A 39 -11.59 0.73 -9.70
N GLU A 40 -11.14 -0.33 -9.06
CA GLU A 40 -9.91 -1.03 -9.45
C GLU A 40 -9.99 -1.73 -10.81
N ARG A 41 -11.18 -2.20 -11.20
CA ARG A 41 -11.34 -2.99 -12.42
C ARG A 41 -11.67 -2.15 -13.64
N TYR A 42 -12.27 -0.99 -13.45
CA TYR A 42 -12.83 -0.19 -14.54
C TYR A 42 -12.31 1.24 -14.61
N ALA A 43 -11.66 1.76 -13.55
CA ALA A 43 -10.98 3.03 -13.68
C ALA A 43 -9.68 2.82 -14.45
N ASP A 44 -9.51 3.54 -15.55
CA ASP A 44 -8.24 3.68 -16.25
C ASP A 44 -7.38 4.70 -15.50
N ALA A 45 -6.89 4.30 -14.33
CA ALA A 45 -6.11 5.14 -13.43
C ALA A 45 -4.74 4.52 -13.19
N GLU A 46 -3.68 5.30 -13.43
CA GLU A 46 -2.31 4.88 -13.18
C GLU A 46 -2.12 4.49 -11.71
N GLY A 47 -1.39 3.40 -11.46
CA GLY A 47 -1.12 2.90 -10.10
C GLY A 47 -2.32 2.24 -9.42
N VAL A 48 -3.43 2.03 -10.12
CA VAL A 48 -4.58 1.28 -9.61
C VAL A 48 -4.81 0.05 -10.49
N TRP A 49 -4.86 -1.13 -9.87
CA TRP A 49 -5.10 -2.41 -10.52
C TRP A 49 -6.02 -3.28 -9.66
N PRO A 50 -6.63 -4.35 -10.21
CA PRO A 50 -7.41 -5.28 -9.41
C PRO A 50 -6.63 -5.80 -8.20
N GLY A 51 -7.12 -5.58 -6.99
CA GLY A 51 -6.45 -5.99 -5.73
C GLY A 51 -5.42 -4.99 -5.20
N ALA A 52 -5.24 -3.82 -5.82
CA ALA A 52 -4.33 -2.78 -5.35
C ALA A 52 -4.65 -2.33 -3.91
N THR A 53 -5.93 -2.16 -3.59
CA THR A 53 -6.38 -1.73 -2.26
C THR A 53 -6.08 -2.76 -1.19
N GLU A 54 -6.37 -4.04 -1.45
CA GLU A 54 -6.08 -5.11 -0.50
C GLU A 54 -4.58 -5.24 -0.26
N THR A 55 -3.78 -5.17 -1.33
CA THR A 55 -2.32 -5.23 -1.26
C THR A 55 -1.75 -4.04 -0.48
N ALA A 56 -2.22 -2.82 -0.77
CA ALA A 56 -1.82 -1.61 -0.06
C ALA A 56 -2.21 -1.66 1.42
N LEU A 57 -3.43 -2.12 1.75
CA LEU A 57 -3.86 -2.27 3.14
C LEU A 57 -3.08 -3.35 3.88
N PHE A 58 -2.73 -4.45 3.22
CA PHE A 58 -1.87 -5.49 3.78
C PHE A 58 -0.53 -4.90 4.21
N TRP A 59 0.18 -4.21 3.31
CA TRP A 59 1.49 -3.62 3.61
C TRP A 59 1.40 -2.52 4.64
N TYR A 60 0.37 -1.68 4.57
CA TYR A 60 0.16 -0.61 5.54
C TYR A 60 -0.09 -1.16 6.95
N ARG A 61 -0.99 -2.14 7.09
CA ARG A 61 -1.24 -2.80 8.39
C ARG A 61 0.01 -3.55 8.87
N ARG A 62 0.74 -4.21 7.98
CA ARG A 62 2.00 -4.90 8.31
C ARG A 62 3.06 -3.93 8.83
N PHE A 63 3.23 -2.77 8.19
CA PHE A 63 4.12 -1.72 8.67
C PHE A 63 3.73 -1.26 10.08
N LEU A 64 2.44 -0.97 10.29
CA LEU A 64 1.90 -0.54 11.59
C LEU A 64 1.87 -1.65 12.65
N ALA A 65 2.13 -2.91 12.29
CA ALA A 65 2.26 -4.02 13.22
C ALA A 65 3.71 -4.29 13.66
N ARG A 66 4.71 -3.64 13.03
CA ARG A 66 6.12 -3.79 13.41
C ARG A 66 6.31 -3.40 14.89
N PRO A 67 7.24 -4.03 15.63
CA PRO A 67 7.57 -3.61 16.98
C PRO A 67 8.30 -2.25 16.99
N GLY A 68 8.32 -1.58 18.13
CA GLY A 68 9.05 -0.32 18.34
C GLY A 68 8.13 0.90 18.56
N ARG A 69 8.57 1.86 19.37
CA ARG A 69 7.77 3.07 19.65
C ARG A 69 7.65 3.97 18.42
N TYR A 70 8.77 4.18 17.73
CA TYR A 70 8.86 4.94 16.50
C TYR A 70 9.35 4.04 15.37
N LEU A 71 8.78 4.22 14.19
CA LEU A 71 9.07 3.51 12.97
C LEU A 71 9.64 4.49 11.94
N GLU A 72 10.67 4.05 11.25
CA GLU A 72 11.18 4.70 10.05
C GLU A 72 10.53 4.06 8.83
N ILE A 73 10.14 4.90 7.87
CA ILE A 73 9.57 4.43 6.61
C ILE A 73 10.72 3.97 5.72
N GLY A 74 10.74 2.68 5.38
CA GLY A 74 11.71 2.12 4.45
C GLY A 74 11.42 2.56 3.01
N TYR A 75 12.46 2.53 2.17
CA TYR A 75 12.29 2.60 0.72
C TYR A 75 11.98 1.21 0.19
N ALA A 76 11.10 1.13 -0.81
CA ALA A 76 10.91 -0.13 -1.52
C ALA A 76 12.22 -0.54 -2.21
N VAL A 77 12.57 -1.82 -2.05
CA VAL A 77 13.79 -2.39 -2.65
C VAL A 77 13.55 -2.83 -4.10
N CYS A 78 12.30 -3.17 -4.44
CA CYS A 78 11.91 -3.69 -5.74
C CYS A 78 10.94 -2.71 -6.44
N PRO A 79 11.14 -2.38 -7.72
CA PRO A 79 10.28 -1.46 -8.47
C PRO A 79 8.98 -2.10 -8.99
N CYS A 80 8.69 -3.35 -8.63
CA CYS A 80 7.45 -3.98 -9.10
C CYS A 80 6.23 -3.38 -8.36
N PRO A 81 5.04 -3.31 -8.99
CA PRO A 81 3.89 -2.62 -8.41
C PRO A 81 3.45 -3.13 -7.03
N SER A 82 3.59 -4.43 -6.76
CA SER A 82 3.17 -5.05 -5.49
C SER A 82 4.20 -4.89 -4.36
N ASP A 83 5.48 -5.03 -4.67
CA ASP A 83 6.56 -4.97 -3.68
C ASP A 83 6.99 -3.51 -3.43
N GLY A 84 6.68 -2.62 -4.38
CA GLY A 84 6.76 -1.17 -4.20
C GLY A 84 5.96 -0.67 -2.99
N LEU A 85 4.88 -1.38 -2.64
CA LEU A 85 4.02 -1.02 -1.51
C LEU A 85 4.61 -1.41 -0.14
N GLU A 86 5.76 -2.09 -0.10
CA GLU A 86 6.56 -2.20 1.14
C GLU A 86 6.93 -0.81 1.68
N ASP A 87 7.10 0.16 0.78
CA ASP A 87 7.10 1.56 1.13
C ASP A 87 5.67 1.98 1.53
N VAL A 88 5.46 2.21 2.82
CA VAL A 88 4.14 2.57 3.35
C VAL A 88 3.62 3.91 2.80
N ALA A 89 4.52 4.79 2.33
CA ALA A 89 4.13 6.04 1.70
C ALA A 89 3.48 5.78 0.34
N GLU A 90 4.06 4.89 -0.47
CA GLU A 90 3.50 4.46 -1.76
C GLU A 90 2.20 3.67 -1.57
N ALA A 91 2.14 2.78 -0.57
CA ALA A 91 0.90 2.11 -0.19
C ALA A 91 -0.20 3.14 0.17
N ARG A 92 0.16 4.21 0.88
CA ARG A 92 -0.80 5.26 1.25
C ARG A 92 -1.25 6.08 0.04
N ASP A 93 -0.37 6.35 -0.91
CA ASP A 93 -0.71 7.03 -2.16
C ASP A 93 -1.71 6.20 -2.97
N VAL A 94 -1.49 4.89 -3.14
CA VAL A 94 -2.45 4.01 -3.83
C VAL A 94 -3.84 4.10 -3.17
N LEU A 95 -3.90 4.09 -1.83
CA LEU A 95 -5.17 4.23 -1.11
C LEU A 95 -5.81 5.61 -1.28
N GLU A 96 -5.02 6.68 -1.41
CA GLU A 96 -5.55 8.00 -1.74
C GLU A 96 -6.14 8.03 -3.15
N HIS A 97 -5.42 7.49 -4.14
CA HIS A 97 -5.88 7.40 -5.52
C HIS A 97 -7.20 6.63 -5.61
N VAL A 98 -7.29 5.45 -4.97
CA VAL A 98 -8.54 4.68 -4.91
C VAL A 98 -9.66 5.50 -4.28
N ALA A 99 -9.41 6.20 -3.16
CA ALA A 99 -10.42 7.04 -2.53
C ALA A 99 -10.98 8.13 -3.47
N LEU A 100 -10.14 8.71 -4.34
CA LEU A 100 -10.55 9.73 -5.30
C LEU A 100 -11.47 9.18 -6.40
N LEU A 101 -11.37 7.88 -6.70
CA LEU A 101 -12.20 7.20 -7.70
C LEU A 101 -13.57 6.78 -7.15
N LEU A 102 -13.73 6.68 -5.83
CA LEU A 102 -14.99 6.23 -5.21
C LEU A 102 -16.09 7.30 -5.29
N PRO A 103 -17.37 6.92 -5.44
CA PRO A 103 -18.48 7.86 -5.26
C PRO A 103 -18.48 8.46 -3.84
N VAL A 104 -19.07 9.64 -3.66
CA VAL A 104 -18.99 10.43 -2.42
C VAL A 104 -19.34 9.64 -1.13
N PRO A 105 -20.41 8.83 -1.05
CA PRO A 105 -20.74 8.13 0.19
C PRO A 105 -19.69 7.08 0.55
N GLU A 106 -19.28 6.23 -0.40
CA GLU A 106 -18.27 5.20 -0.17
C GLU A 106 -16.88 5.81 0.05
N ARG A 107 -16.57 6.94 -0.60
CA ARG A 107 -15.36 7.72 -0.36
C ARG A 107 -15.28 8.21 1.09
N ARG A 108 -16.38 8.70 1.66
CA ARG A 108 -16.43 9.15 3.06
C ARG A 108 -16.18 8.00 4.02
N GLU A 109 -16.84 6.86 3.79
CA GLU A 109 -16.63 5.65 4.59
C GLU A 109 -15.17 5.19 4.53
N PHE A 110 -14.62 5.10 3.31
CA PHE A 110 -13.25 4.68 3.09
C PHE A 110 -12.24 5.63 3.73
N ARG A 111 -12.42 6.95 3.59
CA ARG A 111 -11.56 7.95 4.25
C ARG A 111 -11.67 7.90 5.77
N ALA A 112 -12.85 7.66 6.33
CA ALA A 112 -13.03 7.50 7.77
C ALA A 112 -12.27 6.27 8.30
N PHE A 113 -12.28 5.18 7.54
CA PHE A 113 -11.46 4.01 7.82
C PHE A 113 -9.96 4.33 7.74
N LEU A 114 -9.49 4.98 6.66
CA LEU A 114 -8.10 5.38 6.50
C LEU A 114 -7.62 6.33 7.60
N THR A 115 -8.47 7.24 8.07
CA THR A 115 -8.15 8.20 9.14
C THR A 115 -7.65 7.49 10.40
N ARG A 116 -8.19 6.31 10.72
CA ARG A 116 -7.74 5.52 11.89
C ARG A 116 -6.32 4.96 11.69
N LEU A 117 -6.01 4.50 10.49
CA LEU A 117 -4.66 4.02 10.13
C LEU A 117 -3.68 5.19 10.06
N ASP A 118 -4.10 6.31 9.48
CA ASP A 118 -3.31 7.54 9.35
C ASP A 118 -2.96 8.14 10.71
N ALA A 119 -3.87 8.09 11.68
CA ALA A 119 -3.59 8.50 13.06
C ALA A 119 -2.51 7.61 13.72
N GLU A 120 -2.54 6.31 13.44
CA GLU A 120 -1.50 5.38 13.92
C GLU A 120 -0.16 5.66 13.25
N LEU A 121 -0.15 5.82 11.92
CA LEU A 121 1.05 6.17 11.17
C LEU A 121 1.64 7.48 11.69
N TRP A 122 0.80 8.49 11.90
CA TRP A 122 1.21 9.80 12.42
C TRP A 122 1.89 9.67 13.78
N ARG A 123 1.32 8.87 14.68
CA ARG A 123 1.85 8.66 16.04
C ARG A 123 3.16 7.88 16.04
N ARG A 124 3.28 6.89 15.14
CA ARG A 124 4.41 5.97 15.08
C ARG A 124 5.55 6.45 14.20
N THR A 125 5.38 7.47 13.38
CA THR A 125 6.45 8.01 12.53
C THR A 125 6.83 9.43 12.95
N LEU A 126 8.11 9.73 12.91
CA LEU A 126 8.61 11.07 13.24
C LEU A 126 8.62 11.96 11.99
N PRO A 127 8.33 13.27 12.12
CA PRO A 127 8.46 14.20 11.00
C PRO A 127 9.94 14.34 10.59
N ASP A 128 10.19 14.43 9.28
CA ASP A 128 11.52 14.69 8.75
C ASP A 128 11.72 16.20 8.53
N PRO A 129 12.61 16.86 9.29
CA PRO A 129 12.85 18.29 9.14
C PRO A 129 13.50 18.64 7.80
N PHE A 130 14.08 17.68 7.07
CA PHE A 130 14.75 17.87 5.79
C PHE A 130 13.95 17.32 4.60
N ALA A 131 12.70 16.90 4.80
CA ALA A 131 11.85 16.37 3.73
C ALA A 131 11.78 17.33 2.52
N PHE A 132 11.75 18.64 2.76
CA PHE A 132 11.69 19.67 1.73
C PHE A 132 12.89 19.68 0.76
N ARG A 133 14.01 19.04 1.14
CA ARG A 133 15.22 18.94 0.30
C ARG A 133 15.15 17.83 -0.73
N ASP A 134 14.24 16.86 -0.58
CA ASP A 134 14.10 15.75 -1.51
C ASP A 134 12.93 16.02 -2.48
N PRO A 135 13.18 16.38 -3.76
CA PRO A 135 12.13 16.68 -4.72
C PRO A 135 11.26 15.47 -5.09
N ARG A 136 11.66 14.25 -4.69
CA ARG A 136 10.85 13.03 -4.86
C ARG A 136 9.79 12.88 -3.76
N ARG A 137 9.94 13.55 -2.63
CA ARG A 137 8.99 13.52 -1.51
C ARG A 137 7.91 14.58 -1.73
N LYS A 138 7.07 14.34 -2.75
CA LYS A 138 5.89 15.14 -3.07
C LYS A 138 4.65 14.35 -2.67
N GLY A 139 3.54 15.03 -2.40
CA GLY A 139 2.26 14.40 -2.09
C GLY A 139 1.80 14.63 -0.66
N GLY A 140 1.13 13.63 -0.08
CA GLY A 140 0.58 13.71 1.27
C GLY A 140 1.62 13.84 2.38
N TRP A 141 1.17 14.22 3.58
CA TRP A 141 2.03 14.45 4.74
C TRP A 141 2.89 13.23 5.14
N TRP A 142 2.50 12.02 4.76
CA TRP A 142 3.24 10.78 5.03
C TRP A 142 4.60 10.73 4.32
N HIS A 143 4.78 11.46 3.20
CA HIS A 143 6.07 11.60 2.54
C HIS A 143 7.06 12.48 3.33
N HIS A 144 6.56 13.26 4.28
CA HIS A 144 7.35 14.19 5.09
C HIS A 144 7.79 13.55 6.41
N ARG A 145 7.83 12.22 6.46
CA ARG A 145 8.25 11.42 7.61
C ARG A 145 9.66 10.90 7.45
N LEU A 146 10.32 10.65 8.59
CA LEU A 146 11.67 10.09 8.61
C LEU A 146 11.68 8.78 7.82
N ARG A 147 12.59 8.74 6.85
CA ARG A 147 12.87 7.56 6.07
C ARG A 147 14.11 6.88 6.63
N GLY A 148 14.14 5.55 6.56
CA GLY A 148 15.35 4.79 6.86
C GLY A 148 16.38 4.92 5.74
N ASP A 149 17.49 4.17 5.87
CA ASP A 149 18.55 4.18 4.87
C ASP A 149 18.07 3.68 3.51
N ARG A 150 18.59 4.31 2.45
CA ARG A 150 18.35 3.85 1.08
C ARG A 150 19.15 2.56 0.84
N PRO A 151 18.53 1.52 0.27
CA PRO A 151 19.22 0.26 -0.01
C PRO A 151 20.34 0.39 -1.06
N PHE A 152 20.36 1.47 -1.86
CA PHE A 152 21.34 1.72 -2.92
C PHE A 152 21.88 3.16 -2.88
N GLY A 153 22.28 3.62 -1.69
CA GLY A 153 22.90 4.93 -1.44
C GLY A 153 24.41 4.91 -1.60
#